data_AF-A0A1Q8BPU0-F1
#
_entry.id   AF-A0A1Q8BPU0-F1
#
_cell.length_a   1.000
_cell.length_b   1.000
_cell.length_c   1.000
_cell.angle_alpha   90.00
_cell.angle_beta   90.00
_cell.angle_gamma   90.00
#
_symmetry.space_group_name_H-M   'P 1'
#
loop_
_entity.id
_entity.type
_entity.pdbx_description
1 polymer ?
#
loop_
_entity_poly.entity_id
_entity_poly.type
_entity_poly.pdbx_seq_one_letter_code
_entity_poly.pdbx_strand_id
1 'polypeptide(L)'
;MYRKREASPRLQELHTSEHTSSTASTPDAVRETGPLSLDLFFPVVTEEEMITWTHWLPTCIVFDCASVHASADVISTLTQLKAPPEVLEEFHWSWKLGLFESYEIRTPVRTDARDPLLLGRVGEQRYRLALWGESLLPLEQISTLVQQSLALRTRVEKRKGWTALGGALFGLAIGLLWAWLSPVTQPIGISFLFAFVGFFLAWLPTFLYTPENRQHDFLDRYRC
;
A
#
# COMPACT_ATOMS: atom_id res chain seq x y z
N MET A 1 -9.71 32.68 -2.21
CA MET A 1 -11.18 32.83 -2.09
C MET A 1 -11.59 32.29 -0.73
N TYR A 2 -12.13 33.16 0.13
CA TYR A 2 -12.63 32.84 1.46
C TYR A 2 -13.91 31.98 1.37
N ARG A 3 -14.02 30.93 2.18
CA ARG A 3 -15.31 30.29 2.47
C ARG A 3 -15.51 30.19 3.99
N LYS A 4 -16.65 30.74 4.39
CA LYS A 4 -17.18 30.98 5.74
C LYS A 4 -17.22 29.72 6.62
N ARG A 5 -16.84 29.88 7.89
CA ARG A 5 -17.33 29.06 9.01
C ARG A 5 -18.82 29.33 9.17
N GLU A 6 -19.64 28.27 9.14
CA GLU A 6 -21.02 28.32 9.63
C GLU A 6 -21.07 27.64 11.00
N ALA A 7 -21.66 28.38 11.94
CA ALA A 7 -21.78 28.04 13.34
C ALA A 7 -22.95 27.08 13.57
N SER A 8 -22.77 26.16 14.52
CA SER A 8 -23.80 25.26 15.03
C SER A 8 -25.02 26.02 15.58
N PRO A 9 -26.26 25.55 15.34
CA PRO A 9 -27.39 25.91 16.17
C PRO A 9 -27.55 24.88 17.30
N ARG A 10 -27.35 25.35 18.54
CA ARG A 10 -27.84 24.70 19.77
C ARG A 10 -29.36 24.60 19.69
N LEU A 11 -29.90 23.39 19.67
CA LEU A 11 -31.32 23.14 19.96
C LEU A 11 -31.44 22.79 21.44
N GLN A 12 -31.98 23.76 22.17
CA GLN A 12 -32.35 23.69 23.57
C GLN A 12 -33.78 23.19 23.62
N GLU A 13 -33.98 21.88 23.77
CA GLU A 13 -35.30 21.34 24.07
C GLU A 13 -35.50 21.31 25.59
N LEU A 14 -36.36 22.24 25.99
CA LEU A 14 -36.89 22.46 27.32
C LEU A 14 -38.02 21.43 27.52
N HIS A 15 -37.80 20.39 28.33
CA HIS A 15 -38.90 19.58 28.84
C HIS A 15 -38.91 19.61 30.37
N THR A 16 -39.82 20.44 30.87
CA THR A 16 -40.32 20.50 32.23
C THR A 16 -41.22 19.29 32.48
N SER A 17 -40.94 18.51 33.52
CA SER A 17 -41.94 17.65 34.19
C SER A 17 -41.56 17.56 35.66
N GLU A 18 -42.51 17.91 36.52
CA GLU A 18 -42.40 17.92 37.97
C GLU A 18 -42.53 16.52 38.59
N HIS A 19 -41.90 16.39 39.77
CA HIS A 19 -42.28 15.55 40.91
C HIS A 19 -42.19 14.03 40.78
N THR A 20 -41.22 13.42 41.49
CA THR A 20 -41.47 12.79 42.80
C THR A 20 -40.17 12.33 43.45
N SER A 21 -40.06 12.61 44.75
CA SER A 21 -39.03 12.10 45.65
C SER A 21 -39.07 10.57 45.71
N SER A 22 -37.99 9.89 45.35
CA SER A 22 -37.75 8.51 45.76
C SER A 22 -36.26 8.28 46.02
N THR A 23 -36.03 7.82 47.24
CA THR A 23 -34.80 7.34 47.85
C THR A 23 -34.06 6.30 47.00
N ALA A 24 -32.74 6.29 47.17
CA ALA A 24 -31.85 5.14 47.00
C ALA A 24 -31.64 4.62 45.56
N SER A 25 -30.58 5.09 44.92
CA SER A 25 -29.41 4.26 44.64
C SER A 25 -28.43 5.11 43.85
N THR A 26 -27.25 5.33 44.41
CA THR A 26 -26.06 5.66 43.64
C THR A 26 -25.99 4.64 42.50
N PRO A 27 -26.02 5.04 41.22
CA PRO A 27 -25.72 4.08 40.17
C PRO A 27 -24.29 3.62 40.43
N ASP A 28 -24.18 2.32 40.70
CA ASP A 28 -22.93 1.60 40.86
C ASP A 28 -21.97 2.11 39.79
N ALA A 29 -20.91 2.78 40.25
CA ALA A 29 -19.85 3.22 39.38
C ALA A 29 -19.35 1.97 38.66
N VAL A 30 -19.65 1.92 37.36
CA VAL A 30 -19.24 0.89 36.40
C VAL A 30 -17.76 0.59 36.62
N ARG A 31 -17.49 -0.43 37.43
CA ARG A 31 -16.18 -1.08 37.53
C ARG A 31 -16.10 -2.08 36.39
N GLU A 32 -16.04 -1.56 35.17
CA GLU A 32 -15.59 -2.31 34.00
C GLU A 32 -14.22 -1.77 33.57
N THR A 33 -13.23 -1.83 34.47
CA THR A 33 -11.83 -1.80 34.03
C THR A 33 -11.44 -3.21 33.58
N GLY A 34 -12.09 -3.69 32.53
CA GLY A 34 -11.47 -4.68 31.65
C GLY A 34 -10.26 -4.06 30.93
N PRO A 35 -9.36 -4.85 30.34
CA PRO A 35 -8.30 -4.31 29.50
C PRO A 35 -8.93 -3.43 28.42
N LEU A 36 -8.39 -2.23 28.21
CA LEU A 36 -8.83 -1.31 27.14
C LEU A 36 -8.77 -2.07 25.81
N SER A 37 -9.93 -2.33 25.20
CA SER A 37 -9.96 -2.97 23.89
C SER A 37 -9.46 -1.99 22.85
N LEU A 38 -8.35 -2.35 22.17
CA LEU A 38 -7.72 -1.51 21.15
C LEU A 38 -8.65 -1.20 19.98
N ASP A 39 -9.57 -2.12 19.69
CA ASP A 39 -10.59 -2.00 18.64
C ASP A 39 -11.53 -0.80 18.86
N LEU A 40 -11.63 -0.29 20.09
CA LEU A 40 -12.42 0.90 20.42
C LEU A 40 -11.72 2.20 20.03
N PHE A 41 -10.40 2.17 19.92
CA PHE A 41 -9.56 3.36 19.65
C PHE A 41 -9.02 3.36 18.22
N PHE A 42 -8.69 2.19 17.69
CA PHE A 42 -8.07 2.04 16.39
C PHE A 42 -8.82 1.05 15.51
N PRO A 43 -9.08 1.38 14.24
CA PRO A 43 -9.64 0.45 13.29
C PRO A 43 -8.75 -0.80 13.14
N VAL A 44 -9.37 -1.96 13.31
CA VAL A 44 -8.76 -3.26 13.01
C VAL A 44 -8.54 -3.35 11.50
N VAL A 45 -7.32 -3.66 11.07
CA VAL A 45 -7.01 -3.91 9.66
C VAL A 45 -7.35 -5.36 9.33
N THR A 46 -8.28 -5.56 8.40
CA THR A 46 -8.65 -6.92 7.96
C THR A 46 -7.57 -7.50 7.04
N GLU A 47 -7.61 -8.81 6.81
CA GLU A 47 -6.68 -9.47 5.89
C GLU A 47 -6.80 -8.93 4.46
N GLU A 48 -8.02 -8.68 3.98
CA GLU A 48 -8.28 -8.12 2.65
C GLU A 48 -7.74 -6.70 2.50
N GLU A 49 -7.88 -5.88 3.54
CA GLU A 49 -7.28 -4.55 3.60
C GLU A 49 -5.75 -4.64 3.58
N MET A 50 -5.18 -5.56 4.35
CA MET A 50 -3.75 -5.78 4.42
C MET A 50 -3.17 -6.21 3.06
N ILE A 51 -3.88 -7.04 2.30
CA ILE A 51 -3.51 -7.41 0.92
C ILE A 51 -3.48 -6.17 0.04
N THR A 52 -4.53 -5.33 0.12
CA THR A 52 -4.62 -4.08 -0.64
C THR A 52 -3.46 -3.15 -0.31
N TRP A 53 -3.19 -2.92 0.99
CA TRP A 53 -2.09 -2.10 1.46
C TRP A 53 -0.72 -2.68 1.08
N THR A 54 -0.57 -4.00 1.01
CA THR A 54 0.70 -4.61 0.59
C THR A 54 1.01 -4.34 -0.88
N HIS A 55 0.00 -4.25 -1.75
CA HIS A 55 0.21 -3.89 -3.14
C HIS A 55 0.34 -2.37 -3.35
N TRP A 56 -0.39 -1.58 -2.57
CA TRP A 56 -0.29 -0.12 -2.60
C TRP A 56 1.04 0.38 -1.98
N LEU A 57 1.40 -0.12 -0.80
CA LEU A 57 2.59 0.24 -0.01
C LEU A 57 3.43 -1.03 0.27
N PRO A 58 4.22 -1.48 -0.72
CA PRO A 58 4.91 -2.77 -0.66
C PRO A 58 6.09 -2.80 0.31
N THR A 59 6.71 -1.66 0.60
CA THR A 59 7.83 -1.60 1.55
C THR A 59 7.29 -1.49 2.97
N CYS A 60 7.93 -2.22 3.88
CA CYS A 60 7.50 -2.38 5.26
C CYS A 60 8.72 -2.24 6.17
N ILE A 61 8.64 -1.36 7.16
CA ILE A 61 9.67 -1.14 8.17
C ILE A 61 9.02 -1.41 9.53
N VAL A 62 9.54 -2.40 10.26
CA VAL A 62 8.97 -2.86 11.52
C VAL A 62 9.89 -2.50 12.68
N PHE A 63 9.32 -1.94 13.74
CA PHE A 63 10.01 -1.51 14.95
C PHE A 63 9.42 -2.25 16.15
N ASP A 64 10.22 -3.11 16.77
CA ASP A 64 9.82 -3.88 17.94
C ASP A 64 9.97 -3.04 19.23
N CYS A 65 8.89 -2.90 19.99
CA CYS A 65 8.86 -2.13 21.24
C CYS A 65 9.75 -2.72 22.33
N ALA A 66 10.09 -4.01 22.25
CA ALA A 66 11.03 -4.65 23.17
C ALA A 66 12.47 -4.11 23.02
N SER A 67 12.77 -3.40 21.92
CA SER A 67 14.09 -2.81 21.69
C SER A 67 14.20 -1.40 22.31
N VAL A 68 15.32 -1.14 23.01
CA VAL A 68 15.55 0.10 23.77
C VAL A 68 15.55 1.37 22.90
N HIS A 69 15.81 1.24 21.60
CA HIS A 69 15.94 2.37 20.66
C HIS A 69 14.68 2.60 19.79
N ALA A 70 13.67 1.72 19.88
CA ALA A 70 12.56 1.71 18.95
C ALA A 70 11.79 3.04 18.87
N SER A 71 11.53 3.74 19.98
CA SER A 71 10.76 4.99 19.90
C SER A 71 11.49 6.08 19.11
N ALA A 72 12.79 6.24 19.35
CA ALA A 72 13.60 7.24 18.68
C ALA A 72 13.79 6.88 17.20
N ASP A 73 13.94 5.59 16.89
CA ASP A 73 14.08 5.09 15.53
C ASP A 73 12.79 5.27 14.73
N VAL A 74 11.62 5.01 15.33
CA VAL A 74 10.31 5.28 14.71
C VAL A 74 10.17 6.77 14.45
N ILE A 75 10.40 7.64 15.44
CA ILE A 75 10.28 9.10 15.28
C ILE A 75 11.22 9.62 14.19
N SER A 76 12.47 9.15 14.18
CA SER A 76 13.46 9.49 13.16
C SER A 76 12.94 9.12 11.77
N THR A 77 12.40 7.91 11.62
CA THR A 77 11.84 7.42 10.36
C THR A 77 10.62 8.23 9.92
N LEU A 78 9.69 8.51 10.84
CA LEU A 78 8.51 9.35 10.60
C LEU A 78 8.93 10.76 10.15
N THR A 79 9.97 11.32 10.77
CA THR A 79 10.52 12.64 10.42
C THR A 79 11.16 12.63 9.04
N GLN A 80 11.93 11.59 8.69
CA GLN A 80 12.53 11.43 7.36
C GLN A 80 11.45 11.31 6.26
N LEU A 81 10.35 10.63 6.58
CA LEU A 81 9.17 10.50 5.71
C LEU A 81 8.25 11.73 5.74
N LYS A 82 8.64 12.81 6.43
CA LYS A 82 7.88 14.06 6.55
C LYS A 82 6.46 13.83 7.08
N ALA A 83 6.33 13.01 8.12
CA ALA A 83 5.05 12.74 8.76
C ALA A 83 4.35 14.04 9.21
N PRO A 84 3.03 14.17 8.94
CA PRO A 84 2.22 15.21 9.54
C PRO A 84 2.30 15.17 11.08
N PRO A 85 2.15 16.32 11.76
CA PRO A 85 2.21 16.38 13.21
C PRO A 85 1.16 15.49 13.87
N GLU A 86 -0.02 15.34 13.27
CA GLU A 86 -1.11 14.49 13.77
C GLU A 86 -0.67 13.01 13.86
N VAL A 87 0.10 12.54 12.89
CA VAL A 87 0.66 11.18 12.88
C VAL A 87 1.66 10.99 14.01
N LEU A 88 2.52 11.99 14.25
CA LEU A 88 3.50 11.97 15.33
C LEU A 88 2.80 11.97 16.69
N GLU A 89 1.73 12.75 16.85
CA GLU A 89 0.93 12.81 18.07
C GLU A 89 0.26 11.45 18.39
N GLU A 90 -0.38 10.83 17.40
CA GLU A 90 -0.99 9.48 17.55
C GLU A 90 0.06 8.41 17.88
N PHE A 91 1.22 8.47 17.23
CA PHE A 91 2.34 7.59 17.56
C PHE A 91 2.79 7.80 19.02
N HIS A 92 3.05 9.05 19.41
CA HIS A 92 3.50 9.38 20.77
C HIS A 92 2.50 8.95 21.83
N TRP A 93 1.21 9.16 21.58
CA TRP A 93 0.15 8.77 22.49
C TRP A 93 0.07 7.26 22.64
N SER A 94 0.03 6.51 21.54
CA SER A 94 -0.02 5.05 21.57
C SER A 94 1.23 4.43 22.20
N TRP A 95 2.42 5.00 21.94
CA TRP A 95 3.68 4.54 22.51
C TRP A 95 3.72 4.73 24.02
N LYS A 96 3.33 5.94 24.49
CA LYS A 96 3.30 6.26 25.92
C LYS A 96 2.38 5.34 26.72
N LEU A 97 1.30 4.88 26.10
CA LEU A 97 0.35 3.95 26.70
C LEU A 97 0.76 2.48 26.56
N GLY A 98 1.82 2.17 25.82
CA GLY A 98 2.30 0.79 25.63
C GLY A 98 1.27 -0.10 24.94
N LEU A 99 0.50 0.44 23.99
CA LEU A 99 -0.65 -0.25 23.40
C LEU A 99 -0.26 -1.38 22.44
N PHE A 100 0.94 -1.32 21.87
CA PHE A 100 1.38 -2.21 20.80
C PHE A 100 2.71 -2.87 21.12
N GLU A 101 2.88 -4.10 20.64
CA GLU A 101 4.14 -4.87 20.74
C GLU A 101 5.16 -4.39 19.70
N SER A 102 4.68 -3.96 18.53
CA SER A 102 5.52 -3.38 17.50
C SER A 102 4.76 -2.37 16.64
N TYR A 103 5.51 -1.52 15.95
CA TYR A 103 5.01 -0.54 15.00
C TYR A 103 5.50 -0.89 13.61
N GLU A 104 4.64 -0.69 12.62
CA GLU A 104 4.92 -1.00 11.23
C GLU A 104 4.63 0.24 10.37
N ILE A 105 5.64 0.73 9.66
CA ILE A 105 5.49 1.81 8.68
C ILE A 105 5.53 1.20 7.29
N ARG A 106 4.46 1.40 6.51
CA ARG A 106 4.41 0.98 5.11
C ARG A 106 4.57 2.16 4.18
N THR A 107 5.37 1.97 3.15
CA THR A 107 5.72 3.01 2.18
C THR A 107 5.60 2.49 0.75
N PRO A 108 5.50 3.39 -0.25
CA PRO A 108 5.75 3.02 -1.65
C PRO A 108 7.23 2.75 -1.90
N VAL A 109 7.54 2.05 -3.00
CA VAL A 109 8.94 1.85 -3.47
C VAL A 109 9.64 3.20 -3.70
N ARG A 110 8.91 4.18 -4.23
CA ARG A 110 9.37 5.56 -4.41
C ARG A 110 8.72 6.42 -3.33
N THR A 111 9.50 6.81 -2.34
CA THR A 111 9.02 7.49 -1.11
C THR A 111 8.25 8.78 -1.34
N ASP A 112 8.37 9.42 -2.51
CA ASP A 112 7.67 10.64 -2.89
C ASP A 112 6.38 10.40 -3.69
N ALA A 113 6.04 9.13 -3.99
CA ALA A 113 4.96 8.83 -4.92
C ALA A 113 3.59 8.71 -4.24
N ARG A 114 3.52 8.18 -3.02
CA ARG A 114 2.26 7.88 -2.29
C ARG A 114 2.47 8.02 -0.79
N ASP A 115 1.40 8.39 -0.12
CA ASP A 115 1.37 8.63 1.32
C ASP A 115 1.58 7.34 2.14
N PRO A 116 2.53 7.34 3.10
CA PRO A 116 2.76 6.22 4.02
C PRO A 116 1.59 5.90 4.96
N LEU A 117 1.69 4.72 5.57
CA LEU A 117 0.73 4.19 6.55
C LEU A 117 1.47 3.78 7.82
N LEU A 118 0.95 4.19 8.99
CA LEU A 118 1.43 3.73 10.29
C LEU A 118 0.44 2.73 10.89
N LEU A 119 0.97 1.55 11.22
CA LEU A 119 0.25 0.45 11.84
C LEU A 119 0.87 0.11 13.20
N GLY A 120 0.03 -0.36 14.10
CA GLY A 120 0.41 -0.96 15.38
C GLY A 120 0.07 -2.44 15.36
N ARG A 121 0.86 -3.24 16.06
CA ARG A 121 0.75 -4.70 16.04
C ARG A 121 0.62 -5.27 17.44
N VAL A 122 -0.26 -6.26 17.56
CA VAL A 122 -0.39 -7.13 18.73
C VAL A 122 -0.51 -8.56 18.20
N GLY A 123 0.54 -9.36 18.36
CA GLY A 123 0.68 -10.65 17.68
C GLY A 123 0.55 -10.52 16.16
N GLU A 124 -0.41 -11.23 15.58
CA GLU A 124 -0.72 -11.18 14.14
C GLU A 124 -1.67 -10.05 13.75
N GLN A 125 -2.39 -9.47 14.73
CA GLN A 125 -3.38 -8.44 14.46
C GLN A 125 -2.71 -7.09 14.21
N ARG A 126 -3.18 -6.40 13.18
CA ARG A 126 -2.76 -5.05 12.80
C ARG A 126 -3.88 -4.06 13.05
N TYR A 127 -3.49 -2.89 13.53
CA TYR A 127 -4.35 -1.77 13.84
C TYR A 127 -3.87 -0.55 13.05
N ARG A 128 -4.79 0.19 12.46
CA ARG A 128 -4.47 1.41 11.73
C ARG A 128 -4.39 2.58 12.69
N LEU A 129 -3.19 3.09 12.93
CA LEU A 129 -2.97 4.21 13.83
C LEU A 129 -3.17 5.52 13.08
N ALA A 130 -2.46 5.66 11.96
CA ALA A 130 -2.46 6.91 11.23
C ALA A 130 -2.22 6.73 9.75
N LEU A 131 -2.85 7.61 8.99
CA LEU A 131 -2.80 7.74 7.55
C LEU A 131 -2.13 9.08 7.24
N TRP A 132 -1.17 9.11 6.29
CA TRP A 132 -0.54 10.37 5.92
C TRP A 132 -1.54 11.18 5.09
N GLY A 133 -1.97 12.32 5.64
CA GLY A 133 -2.74 13.33 4.91
C GLY A 133 -4.23 13.01 4.69
N GLU A 134 -4.99 14.07 4.39
CA GLU A 134 -6.41 14.02 4.01
C GLU A 134 -6.63 13.52 2.57
N SER A 135 -5.55 13.37 1.79
CA SER A 135 -5.61 13.12 0.34
C SER A 135 -5.74 11.64 -0.02
N LEU A 136 -5.63 10.74 0.95
CA LEU A 136 -5.77 9.31 0.69
C LEU A 136 -7.13 8.99 0.10
N LEU A 137 -7.11 8.46 -1.12
CA LEU A 137 -8.28 7.94 -1.80
C LEU A 137 -9.00 6.96 -0.85
N PRO A 138 -10.35 6.92 -0.87
CA PRO A 138 -11.10 5.91 -0.14
C PRO A 138 -10.54 4.51 -0.43
N LEU A 139 -10.50 3.66 0.59
CA LEU A 139 -9.94 2.31 0.47
C LEU A 139 -10.54 1.50 -0.71
N GLU A 140 -11.82 1.70 -1.02
CA GLU A 140 -12.48 1.10 -2.18
C GLU A 140 -11.86 1.54 -3.52
N GLN A 141 -11.45 2.80 -3.63
CA GLN A 141 -10.76 3.31 -4.82
C GLN A 141 -9.33 2.77 -4.89
N ILE A 142 -8.65 2.66 -3.75
CA ILE A 142 -7.32 2.03 -3.68
C ILE A 142 -7.41 0.56 -4.09
N SER A 143 -8.39 -0.19 -3.59
CA SER A 143 -8.55 -1.61 -3.91
C SER A 143 -8.85 -1.84 -5.39
N THR A 144 -9.71 -1.01 -6.01
CA THR A 144 -9.98 -1.08 -7.45
C THR A 144 -8.74 -0.75 -8.28
N LEU A 145 -7.95 0.27 -7.91
CA LEU A 145 -6.68 0.58 -8.58
C LEU A 145 -5.66 -0.55 -8.44
N VAL A 146 -5.57 -1.15 -7.26
CA VAL A 146 -4.71 -2.33 -7.01
C VAL A 146 -5.14 -3.49 -7.90
N GLN A 147 -6.43 -3.83 -7.95
CA GLN A 147 -6.95 -4.89 -8.82
C GLN A 147 -6.67 -4.61 -10.30
N GLN A 148 -6.85 -3.37 -10.76
CA GLN A 148 -6.48 -2.96 -12.12
C GLN A 148 -4.98 -3.13 -12.38
N SER A 149 -4.13 -2.75 -11.43
CA SER A 149 -2.68 -2.88 -11.53
C SER A 149 -2.23 -4.35 -11.60
N LEU A 150 -2.88 -5.24 -10.84
CA LEU A 150 -2.63 -6.69 -10.88
C LEU A 150 -3.12 -7.30 -12.21
N ALA A 151 -4.28 -6.85 -12.71
CA ALA A 151 -4.75 -7.23 -14.03
C ALA A 151 -3.80 -6.76 -15.15
N LEU A 152 -3.17 -5.59 -15.00
CA LEU A 152 -2.13 -5.13 -15.92
C LEU A 152 -0.89 -6.01 -15.86
N ARG A 153 -0.42 -6.36 -14.66
CA ARG A 153 0.72 -7.27 -14.45
C ARG A 153 0.51 -8.60 -15.17
N THR A 154 -0.63 -9.26 -14.92
CA THR A 154 -0.94 -10.55 -15.56
C THR A 154 -1.05 -10.44 -17.08
N ARG A 155 -1.59 -9.34 -17.62
CA ARG A 155 -1.61 -9.09 -19.08
C ARG A 155 -0.21 -8.90 -19.65
N VAL A 156 0.67 -8.19 -18.94
CA VAL A 156 2.07 -7.98 -19.37
C VAL A 156 2.85 -9.29 -19.34
N GLU A 157 2.69 -10.10 -18.29
CA GLU A 157 3.29 -11.44 -18.20
C GLU A 157 2.85 -12.34 -19.34
N LYS A 158 1.55 -12.38 -19.65
CA LYS A 158 1.04 -13.13 -20.82
C LYS A 158 1.66 -12.62 -22.12
N ARG A 159 1.73 -11.30 -22.32
CA ARG A 159 2.33 -10.70 -23.53
C ARG A 159 3.81 -11.00 -23.68
N LYS A 160 4.57 -11.15 -22.59
CA LYS A 160 6.01 -11.52 -22.65
C LYS A 160 6.25 -12.83 -23.41
N GLY A 161 5.38 -13.83 -23.21
CA GLY A 161 5.44 -15.09 -23.96
C GLY A 161 5.21 -14.88 -25.46
N TRP A 162 4.18 -14.10 -25.81
CA TRP A 162 3.86 -13.80 -27.21
C TRP A 162 4.92 -12.95 -27.92
N THR A 163 5.50 -11.97 -27.24
CA THR A 163 6.58 -11.15 -27.81
C THR A 163 7.85 -11.96 -28.04
N ALA A 164 8.18 -12.86 -27.11
CA ALA A 164 9.31 -13.76 -27.25
C ALA A 164 9.14 -14.72 -28.44
N LEU A 165 7.97 -15.33 -28.55
CA LEU A 165 7.63 -16.21 -29.66
C LEU A 165 7.65 -15.46 -31.01
N GLY A 166 7.05 -14.27 -31.06
CA GLY A 166 7.04 -13.42 -32.24
C GLY A 166 8.45 -12.99 -32.66
N GLY A 167 9.31 -12.62 -31.72
CA GLY A 167 10.71 -12.27 -31.98
C GLY A 167 11.51 -13.45 -32.53
N ALA A 168 11.33 -14.65 -31.98
CA ALA A 168 11.97 -15.86 -32.47
C ALA A 168 11.52 -16.22 -33.90
N LEU A 169 10.20 -16.16 -34.17
CA LEU A 169 9.65 -16.42 -35.50
C LEU A 169 10.12 -15.39 -36.54
N PHE A 170 10.17 -14.11 -36.17
CA PHE A 170 10.69 -13.05 -37.03
C PHE A 170 12.18 -13.23 -37.33
N GLY A 171 12.98 -13.56 -36.32
CA GLY A 171 14.39 -13.91 -36.50
C GLY A 171 14.58 -15.12 -37.42
N LEU A 172 13.78 -16.17 -37.24
CA LEU A 172 13.81 -17.35 -38.10
C LEU A 172 13.48 -16.99 -39.57
N ALA A 173 12.46 -16.17 -39.79
CA ALA A 173 12.08 -15.71 -41.13
C ALA A 173 13.22 -14.93 -41.82
N ILE A 174 13.89 -14.02 -41.10
CA ILE A 174 15.07 -13.31 -41.61
C ILE A 174 16.20 -14.28 -41.94
N GLY A 175 16.46 -15.24 -41.05
CA GLY A 175 17.51 -16.22 -41.26
C GLY A 175 17.26 -17.13 -42.47
N LEU A 176 16.01 -17.54 -42.70
CA LEU A 176 15.62 -18.29 -43.90
C LEU A 176 15.73 -17.43 -45.18
N LEU A 177 15.30 -16.18 -45.13
CA LEU A 177 15.46 -15.24 -46.25
C LEU A 177 16.94 -15.05 -46.60
N TRP A 178 17.81 -14.94 -45.60
CA TRP A 178 19.25 -14.82 -45.77
C TRP A 178 19.87 -16.09 -46.37
N ALA A 179 19.47 -17.26 -45.87
CA ALA A 179 19.92 -18.55 -46.39
C ALA A 179 19.51 -18.75 -47.87
N TRP A 180 18.34 -18.24 -48.27
CA TRP A 180 17.90 -18.27 -49.66
C TRP A 180 18.73 -17.36 -50.58
N LEU A 181 19.20 -16.22 -50.07
CA LEU A 181 20.00 -15.25 -50.82
C LEU A 181 21.50 -15.60 -50.85
N SER A 182 22.00 -16.46 -49.96
CA SER A 182 23.43 -16.76 -49.81
C SER A 182 23.75 -18.24 -50.11
N PRO A 183 24.34 -18.56 -51.28
CA PRO A 183 24.63 -19.95 -51.67
C PRO A 183 25.81 -20.59 -50.93
N VAL A 184 26.49 -19.86 -50.03
CA VAL A 184 27.78 -20.28 -49.42
C VAL A 184 27.64 -20.67 -47.94
N THR A 185 26.49 -20.44 -47.33
CA THR A 185 26.34 -20.57 -45.87
C THR A 185 25.47 -21.76 -45.45
N GLN A 186 25.82 -22.39 -44.32
CA GLN A 186 25.01 -23.48 -43.75
C GLN A 186 23.65 -22.91 -43.30
N PRO A 187 22.53 -23.27 -43.96
CA PRO A 187 21.25 -22.59 -43.79
C PRO A 187 20.70 -22.74 -42.37
N ILE A 188 20.91 -23.91 -41.75
CA ILE A 188 20.38 -24.24 -40.42
C ILE A 188 21.05 -23.41 -39.32
N GLY A 189 22.38 -23.26 -39.36
CA GLY A 189 23.13 -22.52 -38.34
C GLY A 189 22.83 -21.02 -38.34
N ILE A 190 22.69 -20.43 -39.52
CA ILE A 190 22.35 -19.01 -39.67
C ILE A 190 20.92 -18.72 -39.24
N SER A 191 19.95 -19.55 -39.64
CA SER A 191 18.57 -19.39 -39.19
C SER A 191 18.43 -19.49 -37.66
N PHE A 192 19.17 -20.41 -37.03
CA PHE A 192 19.19 -20.53 -35.58
C PHE A 192 19.79 -19.29 -34.90
N LEU A 193 20.90 -18.75 -35.43
CA LEU A 193 21.51 -17.53 -34.92
C LEU A 193 20.55 -16.33 -34.98
N PHE A 194 19.88 -16.12 -36.13
CA PHE A 194 18.92 -15.03 -36.26
C PHE A 194 17.68 -15.22 -35.39
N ALA A 195 17.18 -16.45 -35.23
CA ALA A 195 16.09 -16.74 -34.28
C ALA A 195 16.50 -16.42 -32.84
N PHE A 196 17.73 -16.77 -32.44
CA PHE A 196 18.26 -16.47 -31.10
C PHE A 196 18.41 -14.96 -30.88
N VAL A 197 18.97 -14.23 -31.86
CA VAL A 197 19.10 -12.76 -31.79
C VAL A 197 17.72 -12.10 -31.73
N GLY A 198 16.77 -12.52 -32.57
CA GLY A 198 15.40 -12.01 -32.56
C GLY A 198 14.67 -12.26 -31.24
N PHE A 199 14.83 -13.45 -30.65
CA PHE A 199 14.33 -13.77 -29.32
C PHE A 199 14.94 -12.85 -28.25
N PHE A 200 16.27 -12.67 -28.26
CA PHE A 200 16.98 -11.88 -27.27
C PHE A 200 16.59 -10.39 -27.34
N LEU A 201 16.52 -9.83 -28.55
CA LEU A 201 16.06 -8.45 -28.78
C LEU A 201 14.61 -8.24 -28.35
N ALA A 202 13.73 -9.22 -28.59
CA ALA A 202 12.34 -9.17 -28.13
C ALA A 202 12.20 -9.28 -26.60
N TRP A 203 13.17 -9.91 -25.93
CA TRP A 203 13.22 -10.01 -24.47
C TRP A 203 13.85 -8.79 -23.79
N LEU A 204 14.72 -8.04 -24.47
CA LEU A 204 15.44 -6.90 -23.92
C LEU A 204 14.53 -5.87 -23.19
N PRO A 205 13.37 -5.47 -23.74
CA PRO A 205 12.47 -4.53 -23.07
C PRO A 205 11.89 -5.09 -21.76
N THR A 206 11.78 -6.40 -21.62
CA THR A 206 11.23 -7.04 -20.40
C THR A 206 12.25 -7.14 -19.26
N PHE A 207 13.55 -7.03 -19.55
CA PHE A 207 14.56 -6.84 -18.53
C PHE A 207 14.60 -5.40 -18.01
N LEU A 208 14.35 -4.42 -18.90
CA LEU A 208 14.31 -3.01 -18.54
C LEU A 208 13.00 -2.61 -17.84
N TYR A 209 11.88 -3.21 -18.24
CA TYR A 209 10.56 -2.95 -17.68
C TYR A 209 9.91 -4.23 -17.18
N THR A 210 10.25 -4.62 -15.95
CA THR A 210 9.61 -5.76 -15.30
C THR A 210 8.10 -5.50 -15.10
N PRO A 211 7.25 -6.54 -15.09
CA PRO A 211 5.83 -6.41 -14.81
C PRO A 211 5.56 -5.68 -13.49
N GLU A 212 6.39 -5.90 -12.47
CA GLU A 212 6.33 -5.26 -11.15
C GLU A 212 6.61 -3.76 -11.25
N ASN A 213 7.66 -3.36 -11.99
CA ASN A 213 7.96 -1.94 -12.19
C ASN A 213 6.83 -1.23 -12.93
N ARG A 214 6.21 -1.88 -13.92
CA ARG A 214 5.03 -1.32 -14.62
C ARG A 214 3.82 -1.20 -13.72
N GLN A 215 3.63 -2.16 -12.80
CA GLN A 215 2.58 -2.09 -11.81
C GLN A 215 2.78 -0.86 -10.91
N HIS A 216 3.98 -0.67 -10.37
CA HIS A 216 4.29 0.49 -9.53
C HIS A 216 4.23 1.80 -10.32
N ASP A 217 4.75 1.85 -11.55
CA ASP A 217 4.63 3.03 -12.41
C ASP A 217 3.17 3.38 -12.74
N PHE A 218 2.27 2.39 -12.81
CA PHE A 218 0.83 2.65 -12.96
C PHE A 218 0.25 3.27 -11.69
N LEU A 219 0.53 2.67 -10.53
CA LEU A 219 0.01 3.15 -9.25
C LEU A 219 0.57 4.53 -8.88
N ASP A 220 1.84 4.80 -9.17
CA ASP A 220 2.51 6.08 -8.90
C ASP A 220 1.94 7.26 -9.70
N ARG A 221 1.18 7.00 -10.79
CA ARG A 221 0.46 8.06 -11.53
C ARG A 221 -0.74 8.60 -10.79
N TYR A 222 -1.32 7.79 -9.90
CA TYR A 222 -2.45 8.16 -9.07
C TYR A 222 -1.89 8.61 -7.73
N ARG A 223 -1.23 9.77 -7.75
CA ARG A 223 -0.81 10.46 -6.53
C ARG A 223 -2.04 11.04 -5.82
N CYS A 224 -2.03 10.90 -4.51
CA CYS A 224 -2.83 11.68 -3.58
C CYS A 224 -2.03 12.91 -3.20
#